data_AF-A0A1V2H6B7-F1
#
_entry.id   AF-A0A1V2H6B7-F1
#
_cell.length_a   1.000
_cell.length_b   1.000
_cell.length_c   1.000
_cell.angle_alpha   90.00
_cell.angle_beta   90.00
_cell.angle_gamma   90.00
#
_symmetry.space_group_name_H-M   'P 1'
#
loop_
_entity.id
_entity.type
_entity.pdbx_description
1 polymer ?
#
loop_
_entity_poly.entity_id
_entity_poly.type
_entity_poly.pdbx_seq_one_letter_code
_entity_poly.pdbx_strand_id
1 'polypeptide(L)'
;MLSHVCLGIGDFDRSFAFYDPLMALLGHRLRFKDAQKPWAAWQPAGDDRPLLLIGAPFDGGPAAPGNGGMVALLAPDRATVDAGHALALRQGGACEGPPGLRPQYHPNFYGGYFRDPDGNKLCLCCHQPES
;
A
#
# COMPACT_ATOMS: atom_id res chain seq x y z
N MET A 1 -6.91 15.92 3.40
CA MET A 1 -7.18 15.70 1.96
C MET A 1 -5.86 15.44 1.26
N LEU A 2 -5.72 14.32 0.54
CA LEU A 2 -4.54 14.01 -0.28
C LEU A 2 -4.96 14.00 -1.75
N SER A 3 -4.12 14.52 -2.65
CA SER A 3 -4.30 14.35 -4.09
C SER A 3 -3.70 13.02 -4.53
N HIS A 4 -2.44 12.79 -4.21
CA HIS A 4 -1.76 11.56 -4.55
C HIS A 4 -0.57 11.33 -3.61
N VAL A 5 -0.14 10.08 -3.56
CA VAL A 5 1.08 9.63 -2.90
C VAL A 5 1.90 8.86 -3.93
N CYS A 6 3.19 9.15 -4.01
CA CYS A 6 4.12 8.44 -4.88
C CYS A 6 5.10 7.63 -4.03
N LEU A 7 5.24 6.34 -4.34
CA LEU A 7 6.23 5.46 -3.77
C LEU A 7 7.31 5.16 -4.82
N GLY A 8 8.56 5.43 -4.46
CA GLY A 8 9.71 5.12 -5.28
C GLY A 8 9.98 3.61 -5.27
N ILE A 9 10.22 3.03 -6.45
CA ILE A 9 10.48 1.60 -6.63
C ILE A 9 11.70 1.38 -7.53
N GLY A 10 12.41 0.26 -7.34
CA GLY A 10 13.60 -0.09 -8.11
C GLY A 10 13.34 -1.04 -9.29
N ASP A 11 12.34 -1.92 -9.17
CA ASP A 11 11.95 -2.90 -10.18
C ASP A 11 10.43 -2.81 -10.42
N PHE A 12 10.03 -2.36 -11.61
CA PHE A 12 8.63 -2.09 -11.90
C PHE A 12 7.76 -3.33 -11.99
N ASP A 13 8.24 -4.40 -12.61
CA ASP A 13 7.42 -5.59 -12.77
C ASP A 13 7.23 -6.30 -11.44
N ARG A 14 8.29 -6.37 -10.61
CA ARG A 14 8.21 -6.89 -9.24
C ARG A 14 7.25 -6.07 -8.39
N SER A 15 7.37 -4.75 -8.42
CA SER A 15 6.55 -3.88 -7.57
C SER A 15 5.11 -3.79 -8.09
N PHE A 16 4.88 -3.80 -9.40
CA PHE A 16 3.53 -3.91 -9.96
C PHE A 16 2.84 -5.21 -9.55
N ALA A 17 3.55 -6.35 -9.63
CA ALA A 17 3.02 -7.65 -9.19
C ALA A 17 2.67 -7.65 -7.69
N PHE A 18 3.41 -6.90 -6.87
CA PHE A 18 3.11 -6.69 -5.45
C PHE A 18 1.86 -5.81 -5.23
N TYR A 19 1.81 -4.64 -5.86
CA TYR A 19 0.79 -3.62 -5.59
C TYR A 19 -0.55 -3.90 -6.23
N ASP A 20 -0.59 -4.43 -7.45
CA ASP A 20 -1.84 -4.59 -8.21
C ASP A 20 -2.90 -5.46 -7.48
N PRO A 21 -2.58 -6.69 -7.04
CA PRO A 21 -3.57 -7.50 -6.31
C PRO A 21 -3.84 -6.97 -4.90
N LEU A 22 -2.90 -6.26 -4.27
CA LEU A 22 -3.12 -5.60 -2.99
C LEU A 22 -4.15 -4.46 -3.13
N MET A 23 -4.03 -3.65 -4.18
CA MET A 23 -4.98 -2.59 -4.49
C MET A 23 -6.35 -3.16 -4.86
N ALA A 24 -6.40 -4.24 -5.65
CA ALA A 24 -7.63 -4.93 -5.99
C ALA A 24 -8.36 -5.46 -4.75
N LEU A 25 -7.63 -6.05 -3.79
CA LEU A 25 -8.17 -6.54 -2.53
C LEU A 25 -8.79 -5.40 -1.69
N LEU A 26 -8.23 -4.21 -1.76
CA LEU A 26 -8.75 -3.00 -1.09
C LEU A 26 -9.89 -2.33 -1.88
N GLY A 27 -10.31 -2.88 -3.02
CA GLY A 27 -11.36 -2.31 -3.87
C GLY A 27 -10.92 -1.11 -4.73
N HIS A 28 -9.61 -0.92 -4.90
CA HIS A 28 -9.06 0.07 -5.82
C HIS A 28 -8.86 -0.53 -7.22
N ARG A 29 -9.02 0.30 -8.25
CA ARG A 29 -8.83 -0.07 -9.65
C ARG A 29 -7.58 0.58 -10.22
N LEU A 30 -6.94 -0.12 -11.16
CA LEU A 30 -5.84 0.44 -11.93
C LEU A 30 -6.37 1.61 -12.78
N ARG A 31 -5.78 2.78 -12.62
CA ARG A 31 -6.08 3.97 -13.43
C ARG A 31 -5.27 3.97 -14.72
N PHE A 32 -3.97 3.75 -14.60
CA PHE A 32 -3.07 3.61 -15.73
C PHE A 32 -1.85 2.76 -15.35
N LYS A 33 -1.26 2.15 -16.37
CA LYS A 33 0.03 1.48 -16.35
C LYS A 33 0.75 1.89 -17.62
N ASP A 34 1.95 2.43 -17.49
CA ASP A 34 2.81 2.78 -18.62
C ASP A 34 4.13 2.04 -18.45
N ALA A 35 4.48 1.22 -19.45
CA ALA A 35 5.70 0.43 -19.46
C ALA A 35 6.88 1.18 -20.12
N GLN A 36 6.62 2.23 -20.90
CA GLN A 36 7.66 3.05 -21.55
C GLN A 36 8.28 4.04 -20.54
N LYS A 37 7.47 4.52 -19.61
CA LYS A 37 7.91 5.19 -18.40
C LYS A 37 7.39 4.35 -17.24
N PRO A 38 8.19 3.50 -16.57
CA PRO A 38 7.68 2.46 -15.67
C PRO A 38 7.02 3.05 -14.41
N TRP A 39 5.72 3.31 -14.51
CA TRP A 39 4.87 3.81 -13.44
C TRP A 39 3.43 3.33 -13.60
N ALA A 40 2.75 3.19 -12.47
CA ALA A 40 1.35 2.80 -12.42
C ALA A 40 0.66 3.58 -11.30
N ALA A 41 -0.64 3.78 -11.46
CA ALA A 41 -1.47 4.44 -10.46
C ALA A 41 -2.78 3.68 -10.26
N TRP A 42 -3.23 3.63 -9.01
CA TRP A 42 -4.53 3.10 -8.62
C TRP A 42 -5.40 4.20 -8.00
N GLN A 43 -6.71 4.05 -8.15
CA GLN A 43 -7.71 4.97 -7.59
C GLN A 43 -8.88 4.20 -6.96
N PRO A 44 -9.67 4.81 -6.07
CA PRO A 44 -10.94 4.24 -5.62
C PRO A 44 -11.86 3.90 -6.81
N ALA A 45 -12.66 2.84 -6.68
CA ALA A 45 -13.57 2.43 -7.76
C ALA A 45 -14.60 3.50 -8.14
N GLY A 46 -15.03 4.32 -7.16
CA GLY A 46 -16.06 5.36 -7.34
C GLY A 46 -15.55 6.80 -7.28
N ASP A 47 -14.24 7.03 -7.27
CA ASP A 47 -13.64 8.38 -7.16
C ASP A 47 -12.38 8.48 -8.03
N ASP A 48 -11.98 9.69 -8.37
CA ASP A 48 -10.74 10.00 -9.08
C ASP A 48 -9.55 10.25 -8.14
N ARG A 49 -9.79 10.38 -6.82
CA ARG A 49 -8.76 10.71 -5.81
C ARG A 49 -9.02 10.03 -4.46
N PRO A 50 -7.99 9.87 -3.60
CA PRO A 50 -6.56 10.07 -3.89
C PRO A 50 -5.98 8.96 -4.80
N LEU A 51 -4.82 9.22 -5.41
CA LEU A 51 -4.07 8.18 -6.13
C LEU A 51 -2.94 7.62 -5.26
N LEU A 52 -2.71 6.31 -5.37
CA LEU A 52 -1.43 5.71 -5.02
C LEU A 52 -0.66 5.44 -6.32
N LEU A 53 0.56 5.97 -6.42
CA LEU A 53 1.45 5.77 -7.56
C LEU A 53 2.69 5.01 -7.14
N ILE A 54 3.16 4.13 -8.01
CA ILE A 54 4.51 3.60 -7.98
C ILE A 54 5.25 4.02 -9.23
N GLY A 55 6.55 4.31 -9.09
CA GLY A 55 7.43 4.56 -10.22
C GLY A 55 8.87 4.77 -9.78
N ALA A 56 9.78 4.84 -10.75
CA ALA A 56 11.17 5.20 -10.46
C ALA A 56 11.25 6.60 -9.84
N PRO A 57 12.20 6.85 -8.90
CA PRO A 57 12.45 8.19 -8.36
C PRO A 57 12.65 9.23 -9.46
N PHE A 58 12.04 10.40 -9.29
CA PHE A 58 12.06 11.45 -10.31
C PHE A 58 13.46 12.02 -10.59
N ASP A 59 14.32 12.04 -9.58
CA ASP A 59 15.70 12.52 -9.66
C ASP A 59 16.67 11.50 -10.28
N GLY A 60 16.19 10.29 -10.62
CA GLY A 60 17.00 9.22 -11.19
C GLY A 60 17.92 8.51 -10.19
N GLY A 61 17.82 8.84 -8.90
CA GLY A 61 18.54 8.14 -7.84
C GLY A 61 17.97 6.73 -7.58
N PRO A 62 18.68 5.89 -6.81
CA PRO A 62 18.14 4.62 -6.36
C PRO A 62 16.89 4.85 -5.50
N ALA A 63 15.88 3.99 -5.66
CA ALA A 63 14.73 3.99 -4.76
C ALA A 63 15.19 3.74 -3.32
N ALA A 64 14.71 4.56 -2.39
CA ALA A 64 14.99 4.41 -0.98
C ALA A 64 13.73 4.71 -0.16
N PRO A 65 13.44 3.93 0.88
CA PRO A 65 12.32 4.24 1.75
C PRO A 65 12.59 5.51 2.56
N GLY A 66 11.55 6.32 2.76
CA GLY A 66 11.67 7.55 3.55
C GLY A 66 12.03 7.28 5.01
N ASN A 67 12.80 8.17 5.62
CA ASN A 67 13.07 8.15 7.05
C ASN A 67 11.84 8.63 7.84
N GLY A 68 11.10 7.69 8.43
CA GLY A 68 9.83 7.97 9.13
C GLY A 68 8.60 8.04 8.21
N GLY A 69 8.77 7.83 6.90
CA GLY A 69 7.66 7.76 5.95
C GLY A 69 6.86 6.47 6.08
N MET A 70 5.53 6.57 6.07
CA MET A 70 4.62 5.44 6.05
C MET A 70 3.33 5.82 5.33
N VAL A 71 2.83 4.92 4.48
CA VAL A 71 1.51 5.05 3.84
C VAL A 71 0.54 4.07 4.47
N ALA A 72 -0.51 4.58 5.10
CA ALA A 72 -1.61 3.76 5.60
C ALA A 72 -2.75 3.72 4.56
N LEU A 73 -3.16 2.52 4.17
CA LEU A 73 -4.25 2.27 3.25
C LEU A 73 -5.46 1.76 4.03
N LEU A 74 -6.62 2.35 3.75
CA LEU A 74 -7.86 2.03 4.44
C LEU A 74 -8.45 0.74 3.86
N ALA A 75 -8.64 -0.26 4.72
CA ALA A 75 -9.35 -1.48 4.41
C ALA A 75 -10.83 -1.36 4.80
N PRO A 76 -11.75 -2.03 4.06
CA PRO A 76 -13.18 -2.01 4.37
C PRO A 76 -13.53 -2.74 5.68
N ASP A 77 -12.74 -3.74 6.06
CA ASP A 77 -12.94 -4.57 7.25
C ASP A 77 -11.62 -5.16 7.78
N ARG A 78 -11.67 -5.83 8.94
CA ARG A 78 -10.50 -6.45 9.56
C ARG A 78 -9.98 -7.65 8.77
N ALA A 79 -10.88 -8.44 8.18
CA ALA A 79 -10.50 -9.61 7.37
C ALA A 79 -9.66 -9.20 6.14
N THR A 80 -9.94 -8.05 5.55
CA THR A 80 -9.17 -7.48 4.45
C THR A 80 -7.79 -7.03 4.90
N VAL A 81 -7.64 -6.51 6.12
CA VAL A 81 -6.31 -6.24 6.73
C VAL A 81 -5.51 -7.53 6.84
N ASP A 82 -6.12 -8.61 7.37
CA ASP A 82 -5.47 -9.91 7.51
C ASP A 82 -5.04 -10.50 6.16
N ALA A 83 -5.98 -10.56 5.22
CA ALA A 83 -5.75 -11.11 3.89
C ALA A 83 -4.70 -10.29 3.12
N GLY A 84 -4.76 -8.96 3.21
CA GLY A 84 -3.83 -8.06 2.55
C GLY A 84 -2.43 -8.13 3.13
N HIS A 85 -2.30 -8.20 4.45
CA HIS A 85 -1.01 -8.41 5.11
C HIS A 85 -0.41 -9.77 4.69
N ALA A 86 -1.19 -10.86 4.74
CA ALA A 86 -0.73 -12.17 4.31
C ALA A 86 -0.33 -12.21 2.82
N LEU A 87 -1.09 -11.53 1.95
CA LEU A 87 -0.76 -11.37 0.54
C LEU A 87 0.56 -10.62 0.35
N ALA A 88 0.75 -9.50 1.04
CA ALA A 88 1.97 -8.70 0.96
C ALA A 88 3.21 -9.53 1.33
N LEU A 89 3.14 -10.34 2.39
CA LEU A 89 4.24 -11.22 2.78
C LEU A 89 4.54 -12.30 1.72
N ARG A 90 3.50 -12.92 1.13
CA ARG A 90 3.67 -13.90 0.05
C ARG A 90 4.29 -13.30 -1.22
N GLN A 91 4.09 -12.01 -1.44
CA GLN A 91 4.60 -11.24 -2.58
C GLN A 91 6.00 -10.67 -2.36
N GLY A 92 6.70 -11.11 -1.31
CA GLY A 92 8.06 -10.66 -1.01
C GLY A 92 8.16 -9.43 -0.11
N GLY A 93 7.04 -8.98 0.47
CA GLY A 93 7.06 -7.98 1.53
C GLY A 93 7.61 -8.54 2.84
N ALA A 94 8.16 -7.66 3.69
CA ALA A 94 8.67 -8.04 5.00
C ALA A 94 7.73 -7.57 6.12
N CYS A 95 7.44 -8.45 7.08
CA CYS A 95 6.59 -8.11 8.22
C CYS A 95 7.26 -7.06 9.12
N GLU A 96 6.52 -6.02 9.51
CA GLU A 96 6.96 -5.01 10.49
C GLU A 96 5.93 -4.82 11.63
N GLY A 97 4.95 -5.72 11.69
CA GLY A 97 3.94 -5.75 12.74
C GLY A 97 2.70 -6.51 12.27
N PRO A 98 2.42 -7.70 12.81
CA PRO A 98 1.29 -8.51 12.36
C PRO A 98 -0.04 -7.76 12.57
N PRO A 99 -1.10 -8.12 11.82
CA PRO A 99 -2.44 -7.60 12.04
C PRO A 99 -2.89 -7.73 13.49
N GLY A 100 -3.57 -6.71 13.99
CA GLY A 100 -4.12 -6.72 15.34
C GLY A 100 -4.65 -5.36 15.77
N LEU A 101 -5.29 -5.33 16.94
CA LEU A 101 -5.69 -4.07 17.56
C LEU A 101 -4.48 -3.24 17.96
N ARG A 102 -4.62 -1.91 17.85
CA ARG A 102 -3.67 -0.90 18.32
C ARG A 102 -4.41 0.07 19.26
N PRO A 103 -4.74 -0.37 20.49
CA PRO A 103 -5.57 0.42 21.42
C PRO A 103 -4.93 1.75 21.83
N GLN A 104 -3.62 1.90 21.64
CA GLN A 104 -2.90 3.16 21.84
C GLN A 104 -3.32 4.28 20.88
N TYR A 105 -3.96 3.96 19.75
CA TYR A 105 -4.50 4.96 18.82
C TYR A 105 -5.97 5.26 19.12
N HIS A 106 -6.82 4.23 19.10
CA HIS A 106 -8.20 4.25 19.59
C HIS A 106 -8.75 2.81 19.65
N PRO A 107 -9.90 2.54 20.32
CA PRO A 107 -10.37 1.17 20.61
C PRO A 107 -10.58 0.26 19.39
N ASN A 108 -10.91 0.86 18.24
CA ASN A 108 -11.23 0.13 17.01
C ASN A 108 -10.12 0.16 15.95
N PHE A 109 -8.94 0.73 16.23
CA PHE A 109 -7.87 0.73 15.26
C PHE A 109 -7.32 -0.69 15.13
N TYR A 110 -7.58 -1.33 14.00
CA TYR A 110 -7.02 -2.62 13.65
C TYR A 110 -6.06 -2.44 12.48
N GLY A 111 -4.81 -2.88 12.59
CA GLY A 111 -3.85 -2.68 11.53
C GLY A 111 -2.71 -3.68 11.46
N GLY A 112 -2.17 -3.86 10.27
CA GLY A 112 -0.99 -4.67 9.97
C GLY A 112 0.04 -3.86 9.18
N TYR A 113 1.31 -4.03 9.51
CA TYR A 113 2.42 -3.23 9.01
C TYR A 113 3.44 -4.12 8.29
N PHE A 114 3.89 -3.67 7.13
CA PHE A 114 4.88 -4.38 6.35
C PHE A 114 5.68 -3.42 5.48
N ARG A 115 6.77 -3.94 4.93
CA ARG A 115 7.59 -3.31 3.92
C ARG A 115 7.28 -3.93 2.57
N ASP A 116 7.19 -3.12 1.52
CA ASP A 116 7.18 -3.62 0.14
C ASP A 116 8.60 -4.14 -0.24
N PRO A 117 8.77 -4.71 -1.46
CA PRO A 117 10.07 -5.21 -1.92
C PRO A 117 11.18 -4.14 -2.04
N ASP A 118 10.82 -2.86 -2.06
CA ASP A 118 11.74 -1.71 -2.13
C ASP A 118 11.96 -1.06 -0.75
N GLY A 119 11.35 -1.61 0.31
CA GLY A 119 11.48 -1.16 1.69
C GLY A 119 10.53 -0.03 2.11
N ASN A 120 9.60 0.41 1.25
CA ASN A 120 8.59 1.39 1.62
C ASN A 120 7.71 0.84 2.75
N LYS A 121 7.47 1.64 3.80
CA LYS A 121 6.61 1.22 4.91
C LYS A 121 5.14 1.41 4.58
N LEU A 122 4.37 0.34 4.70
CA LEU A 122 2.92 0.37 4.53
C LEU A 122 2.21 -0.10 5.81
N CYS A 123 0.99 0.39 5.96
CA CYS A 123 0.01 -0.11 6.91
C CYS A 123 -1.30 -0.37 6.16
N LEU A 124 -1.93 -1.52 6.41
CA LEU A 124 -3.35 -1.68 6.12
C LEU A 124 -4.10 -1.49 7.43
N CYS A 125 -5.10 -0.62 7.45
CA CYS A 125 -5.84 -0.34 8.66
C CYS A 125 -7.35 -0.32 8.44
N CYS A 126 -8.09 -0.77 9.44
CA CYS A 126 -9.53 -0.67 9.55
C CYS A 126 -9.86 0.05 10.87
N HIS A 127 -10.84 0.95 10.82
CA HIS A 127 -11.31 1.72 11.98
C HIS A 127 -12.69 1.29 12.46
N GLN A 128 -13.32 0.34 11.77
CA GLN A 128 -14.62 -0.20 12.13
C GLN A 128 -14.49 -1.16 13.33
N PRO A 129 -15.52 -1.26 14.18
CA PRO A 129 -15.60 -2.33 15.16
C PRO A 129 -15.61 -3.70 14.45
N GLU A 130 -15.35 -4.75 15.21
CA GLU A 130 -15.58 -6.12 14.73
C GLU A 130 -17.08 -6.28 14.46
N SER A 131 -17.43 -6.88 13.32
CA SER A 131 -18.82 -7.23 13.00
C SER A 131 -19.22 -8.51 13.71
#